data_AF-A0A7R9E898-F1
#
_entry.id   AF-A0A7R9E898-F1
#
_cell.length_a   1.000
_cell.length_b   1.000
_cell.length_c   1.000
_cell.angle_alpha   90.00
_cell.angle_beta   90.00
_cell.angle_gamma   90.00
#
_symmetry.space_group_name_H-M   'P 1'
#
loop_
_entity.id
_entity.type
_entity.pdbx_description
1 polymer ?
#
loop_
_entity_poly.entity_id
_entity_poly.type
_entity_poly.pdbx_seq_one_letter_code
_entity_poly.pdbx_strand_id
1 'polypeptide(L)'
;MSDQLSINTKKTQLSDKHILKWRKMRAVKKIKKISQRKVTVVMGENELNGKHRFVADGFSQERECQVMLELSKIAAIEGDGYSGNISPHTSSERFEGVTLGRAALGAISKVVVWGNQPRVLLLQRSGFETVSQGYYLIDRELRQPSKVATSEVGS
;
A
#
# COMPACT_ATOMS: atom_id res chain seq x y z
N MET A 1 30.66 7.04 39.11
CA MET A 1 29.45 7.49 38.38
C MET A 1 29.55 7.35 36.86
N SER A 2 30.76 7.30 36.27
CA SER A 2 30.98 7.21 34.82
C SER A 2 30.64 5.85 34.19
N ASP A 3 30.87 4.74 34.89
CA ASP A 3 30.67 3.38 34.35
C ASP A 3 29.20 3.00 34.18
N GLN A 4 28.34 3.45 35.11
CA GLN A 4 26.89 3.24 35.02
C GLN A 4 26.29 3.96 33.80
N LEU A 5 26.78 5.16 33.47
CA LEU A 5 26.33 5.91 32.29
C LEU A 5 26.71 5.19 30.99
N SER A 6 27.92 4.60 30.94
CA SER A 6 28.46 3.83 29.81
C SER A 6 27.72 2.50 29.58
N ILE A 7 27.35 1.80 30.66
CA ILE A 7 26.58 0.56 30.58
C ILE A 7 25.15 0.83 30.08
N ASN A 8 24.53 1.91 30.55
CA ASN A 8 23.16 2.24 30.16
C ASN A 8 23.09 2.70 28.69
N THR A 9 24.06 3.50 28.23
CA THR A 9 24.18 3.85 26.80
C THR A 9 24.42 2.63 25.92
N LYS A 10 25.27 1.68 26.33
CA LYS A 10 25.47 0.42 25.59
C LYS A 10 24.20 -0.43 25.52
N LYS A 11 23.43 -0.53 26.62
CA LYS A 11 22.14 -1.25 26.64
C LYS A 11 21.11 -0.61 25.72
N THR A 12 20.98 0.73 25.75
CA THR A 12 20.09 1.48 24.86
C THR A 12 20.49 1.31 23.39
N GLN A 13 21.78 1.42 23.08
CA GLN A 13 22.31 1.20 21.72
C GLN A 13 22.07 -0.23 21.20
N LEU A 14 22.21 -1.25 22.05
CA LEU A 14 21.87 -2.64 21.68
C LEU A 14 20.37 -2.81 21.43
N SER A 15 19.52 -2.20 22.27
CA SER A 15 18.07 -2.16 22.09
C SER A 15 17.68 -1.48 20.77
N ASP A 16 18.27 -0.33 20.47
CA ASP A 16 18.00 0.44 19.26
C ASP A 16 18.46 -0.31 18.00
N LYS A 17 19.63 -0.96 18.05
CA LYS A 17 20.08 -1.86 16.96
C LYS A 17 19.14 -3.04 16.77
N HIS A 18 18.61 -3.62 17.84
CA HIS A 18 17.63 -4.70 17.77
C HIS A 18 16.31 -4.22 17.16
N ILE A 19 15.79 -3.07 17.59
CA ILE A 19 14.59 -2.45 17.03
C ILE A 19 14.78 -2.17 15.54
N LEU A 20 15.92 -1.61 15.14
CA LEU A 20 16.24 -1.33 13.75
C LEU A 20 16.31 -2.60 12.91
N LYS A 21 16.92 -3.67 13.43
CA LYS A 21 16.95 -5.00 12.79
C LYS A 21 15.54 -5.56 12.61
N TRP A 22 14.68 -5.47 13.63
CA TRP A 22 13.28 -5.89 13.55
C TRP A 22 12.47 -5.10 12.51
N ARG A 23 12.67 -3.77 12.44
CA ARG A 23 12.03 -2.90 11.44
C ARG A 23 12.46 -3.30 10.02
N LYS A 24 13.77 -3.52 9.80
CA LYS A 24 14.31 -4.00 8.52
C LYS A 24 13.72 -5.36 8.13
N MET A 25 13.67 -6.33 9.05
CA MET A 25 13.09 -7.65 8.78
C MET A 25 11.60 -7.58 8.41
N ARG A 26 10.81 -6.75 9.12
CA ARG A 26 9.39 -6.53 8.78
C ARG A 26 9.23 -5.89 7.40
N ALA A 27 10.05 -4.89 7.07
CA ALA A 27 10.04 -4.26 5.76
C ALA A 27 10.38 -5.26 4.64
N VAL A 28 11.46 -6.04 4.80
CA VAL A 28 11.85 -7.09 3.83
C VAL A 28 10.75 -8.14 3.67
N LYS A 29 10.12 -8.58 4.77
CA LYS A 29 9.01 -9.54 4.72
C LYS A 29 7.80 -8.99 3.96
N LYS A 30 7.49 -7.71 4.15
CA LYS A 30 6.42 -7.01 3.40
C LYS A 30 6.78 -6.89 1.91
N ILE A 31 8.00 -6.47 1.58
CA ILE A 31 8.49 -6.37 0.20
C ILE A 31 8.46 -7.73 -0.50
N LYS A 32 8.94 -8.81 0.13
CA LYS A 32 8.91 -10.17 -0.43
C LYS A 32 7.49 -10.67 -0.67
N LYS A 33 6.54 -10.33 0.20
CA LYS A 33 5.12 -10.67 0.02
C LYS A 33 4.50 -9.90 -1.15
N ILE A 34 4.96 -8.68 -1.39
CA ILE A 34 4.50 -7.88 -2.52
C ILE A 34 5.16 -8.31 -3.80
N SER A 35 6.43 -8.70 -3.80
CA SER A 35 7.10 -9.27 -4.98
C SER A 35 6.50 -10.62 -5.41
N GLN A 36 5.79 -11.31 -4.51
CA GLN A 36 4.97 -12.48 -4.88
C GLN A 36 3.73 -12.09 -5.67
N ARG A 37 3.22 -10.86 -5.50
CA ARG A 37 2.22 -10.25 -6.39
C ARG A 37 2.99 -9.51 -7.50
N LYS A 38 2.49 -9.46 -8.73
CA LYS A 38 3.17 -8.73 -9.82
C LYS A 38 2.90 -7.22 -9.69
N VAL A 39 3.19 -6.64 -8.54
CA VAL A 39 2.89 -5.23 -8.27
C VAL A 39 3.97 -4.36 -8.89
N THR A 40 3.56 -3.44 -9.77
CA THR A 40 4.49 -2.56 -10.51
C THR A 40 3.99 -1.13 -10.50
N VAL A 41 4.89 -0.17 -10.31
CA VAL A 41 4.59 1.26 -10.56
C VAL A 41 4.55 1.46 -12.08
N VAL A 42 3.41 1.91 -12.59
CA VAL A 42 3.16 2.12 -14.03
C VAL A 42 3.34 3.59 -14.44
N MET A 43 3.18 4.52 -13.51
CA MET A 43 3.42 5.97 -13.70
C MET A 43 3.94 6.61 -12.42
N GLY A 44 4.89 7.54 -12.53
CA GLY A 44 5.47 8.31 -11.42
C GLY A 44 5.13 9.80 -11.43
N GLU A 45 5.87 10.59 -10.63
CA GLU A 45 5.61 12.03 -10.43
C GLU A 45 5.70 12.85 -11.73
N ASN A 46 6.63 12.48 -12.62
CA ASN A 46 6.87 13.18 -13.89
C ASN A 46 5.70 12.98 -14.86
N GLU A 47 5.19 11.75 -14.95
CA GLU A 47 4.05 11.42 -15.81
C GLU A 47 2.72 11.96 -15.26
N LEU A 48 2.65 12.20 -13.95
CA LEU A 48 1.42 12.62 -13.25
C LEU A 48 1.40 14.10 -12.84
N ASN A 49 2.41 14.87 -13.26
CA ASN A 49 2.59 16.30 -12.97
C ASN A 49 2.29 16.65 -11.50
N GLY A 50 2.82 15.88 -10.57
CA GLY A 50 2.59 16.13 -9.15
C GLY A 50 3.57 15.41 -8.25
N LYS A 51 4.08 16.15 -7.25
CA LYS A 51 4.90 15.57 -6.19
C LYS A 51 4.08 14.53 -5.46
N HIS A 52 4.74 13.43 -5.11
CA HIS A 52 4.15 12.35 -4.36
C HIS A 52 2.90 11.76 -5.04
N ARG A 53 2.96 11.58 -6.36
CA ARG A 53 1.93 10.88 -7.14
C ARG A 53 2.54 9.69 -7.85
N PHE A 54 1.85 8.57 -7.77
CA PHE A 54 2.18 7.39 -8.53
C PHE A 54 0.93 6.59 -8.84
N VAL A 55 0.99 5.82 -9.91
CA VAL A 55 0.02 4.77 -10.21
C VAL A 55 0.75 3.44 -10.16
N ALA A 56 0.15 2.46 -9.49
CA ALA A 56 0.68 1.11 -9.43
C ALA A 56 -0.42 0.09 -9.71
N ASP A 57 -0.04 -0.97 -10.41
CA ASP A 57 -0.92 -2.06 -10.83
C ASP A 57 -0.47 -3.39 -10.21
N GLY A 58 -1.32 -4.41 -10.23
CA GLY A 58 -1.03 -5.76 -9.74
C GLY A 58 -1.38 -6.00 -8.26
N PHE A 59 -2.06 -5.06 -7.61
CA PHE A 59 -2.50 -5.21 -6.21
C PHE A 59 -3.53 -6.31 -6.01
N SER A 60 -4.38 -6.53 -7.02
CA SER A 60 -5.34 -7.62 -7.01
C SER A 60 -5.33 -8.42 -8.30
N GLN A 61 -5.68 -9.69 -8.14
CA GLN A 61 -5.95 -10.57 -9.26
C GLN A 61 -7.39 -10.36 -9.73
N GLU A 62 -7.67 -10.70 -10.99
CA GLU A 62 -9.00 -10.56 -11.61
C GLU A 62 -10.15 -11.08 -10.71
N ARG A 63 -10.00 -12.30 -10.16
CA ARG A 63 -11.00 -12.88 -9.25
C ARG A 63 -11.19 -12.08 -7.96
N GLU A 64 -10.12 -11.50 -7.41
CA GLU A 64 -10.22 -10.67 -6.22
C GLU A 64 -10.99 -9.37 -6.54
N CYS A 65 -10.73 -8.77 -7.70
CA CYS A 65 -11.47 -7.61 -8.19
C CYS A 65 -12.96 -7.90 -8.39
N GLN A 66 -13.30 -9.04 -8.99
CA GLN A 66 -14.69 -9.45 -9.20
C GLN A 66 -15.46 -9.58 -7.89
N VAL A 67 -14.87 -10.22 -6.87
CA VAL A 67 -15.52 -10.35 -5.56
C VAL A 67 -15.69 -8.98 -4.88
N MET A 68 -14.73 -8.06 -5.03
CA MET A 68 -14.88 -6.69 -4.50
C MET A 68 -15.98 -5.90 -5.22
N LEU A 69 -16.13 -6.08 -6.53
CA LEU A 69 -17.21 -5.48 -7.32
C LEU A 69 -18.58 -6.05 -6.94
N GLU A 70 -18.68 -7.35 -6.66
CA GLU A 70 -19.92 -7.95 -6.15
C GLU A 70 -20.25 -7.42 -4.76
N LEU A 71 -19.26 -7.33 -3.87
CA LEU A 71 -19.44 -6.74 -2.56
C LEU A 71 -19.93 -5.29 -2.66
N SER A 72 -19.34 -4.46 -3.53
CA SER A 72 -19.76 -3.07 -3.68
C SER A 72 -21.19 -2.97 -4.19
N LYS A 73 -21.58 -3.76 -5.19
CA LYS A 73 -22.95 -3.76 -5.73
C LYS A 73 -24.01 -4.08 -4.68
N ILE A 74 -23.70 -4.96 -3.74
CA ILE A 74 -24.69 -5.45 -2.76
C ILE A 74 -24.67 -4.62 -1.47
N ALA A 75 -23.49 -4.19 -1.05
CA ALA A 75 -23.29 -3.65 0.28
C ALA A 75 -22.82 -2.19 0.29
N ALA A 76 -22.55 -1.56 -0.85
CA ALA A 76 -22.08 -0.16 -0.86
C ALA A 76 -23.22 0.82 -0.58
N ILE A 77 -22.85 1.93 0.07
CA ILE A 77 -23.74 3.05 0.35
C ILE A 77 -23.04 4.31 -0.17
N GLU A 78 -23.80 5.17 -0.84
CA GLU A 78 -23.30 6.45 -1.34
C GLU A 78 -22.82 7.34 -0.19
N GLY A 79 -21.66 7.99 -0.38
CA GLY A 79 -21.07 8.88 0.61
C GLY A 79 -20.59 8.20 1.91
N ASP A 80 -20.59 6.86 1.96
CA ASP A 80 -20.09 6.11 3.11
C ASP A 80 -18.57 6.27 3.30
N GLY A 81 -18.17 6.89 4.41
CA GLY A 81 -16.79 7.33 4.63
C GLY A 81 -16.58 8.83 4.42
N TYR A 82 -17.59 9.54 3.93
CA TYR A 82 -17.61 10.99 3.73
C TYR A 82 -18.84 11.67 4.34
N SER A 83 -19.38 11.12 5.44
CA SER A 83 -20.55 11.66 6.15
C SER A 83 -21.78 11.86 5.25
N GLY A 84 -21.96 11.00 4.25
CA GLY A 84 -23.05 11.10 3.27
C GLY A 84 -22.77 12.06 2.11
N ASN A 85 -21.61 12.73 2.07
CA ASN A 85 -21.20 13.49 0.91
C ASN A 85 -20.80 12.53 -0.22
N ILE A 86 -21.62 12.49 -1.26
CA ILE A 86 -21.44 11.62 -2.42
C ILE A 86 -20.37 12.12 -3.40
N SER A 87 -19.92 13.37 -3.29
CA SER A 87 -18.97 14.01 -4.21
C SER A 87 -17.91 14.83 -3.44
N PRO A 88 -17.10 14.18 -2.58
CA PRO A 88 -16.23 14.86 -1.61
C PRO A 88 -15.05 15.66 -2.17
N HIS A 89 -14.55 15.34 -3.35
CA HIS A 89 -13.38 15.99 -3.97
C HIS A 89 -13.74 16.80 -5.20
N THR A 90 -14.70 16.35 -6.02
CA THR A 90 -15.14 17.04 -7.25
C THR A 90 -16.63 16.87 -7.50
N SER A 91 -17.29 17.85 -8.14
CA SER A 91 -18.73 17.76 -8.44
C SER A 91 -19.10 16.68 -9.47
N SER A 92 -18.11 16.21 -10.23
CA SER A 92 -18.30 15.22 -11.29
C SER A 92 -18.11 13.78 -10.81
N GLU A 93 -17.71 13.57 -9.56
CA GLU A 93 -17.53 12.23 -9.01
C GLU A 93 -18.75 11.73 -8.22
N ARG A 94 -18.84 10.42 -8.07
CA ARG A 94 -19.76 9.74 -7.16
C ARG A 94 -19.00 8.72 -6.34
N PHE A 95 -19.09 8.84 -5.02
CA PHE A 95 -18.40 7.99 -4.06
C PHE A 95 -19.37 7.01 -3.41
N GLU A 96 -19.01 5.73 -3.42
CA GLU A 96 -19.74 4.65 -2.77
C GLU A 96 -18.77 3.83 -1.92
N GLY A 97 -19.14 3.58 -0.67
CA GLY A 97 -18.29 2.90 0.31
C GLY A 97 -18.96 1.67 0.94
N VAL A 98 -18.12 0.72 1.35
CA VAL A 98 -18.52 -0.46 2.12
C VAL A 98 -17.75 -0.48 3.43
N THR A 99 -18.43 -0.43 4.57
CA THR A 99 -17.78 -0.60 5.87
C THR A 99 -17.33 -2.04 6.10
N LEU A 100 -16.31 -2.23 6.94
CA LEU A 100 -15.85 -3.57 7.34
C LEU A 100 -16.97 -4.42 7.96
N GLY A 101 -17.88 -3.80 8.72
CA GLY A 101 -19.05 -4.48 9.29
C GLY A 101 -20.00 -5.02 8.22
N ARG A 102 -20.29 -4.22 7.18
CA ARG A 102 -21.12 -4.66 6.05
C ARG A 102 -20.42 -5.73 5.21
N ALA A 103 -19.12 -5.61 4.97
CA ALA A 103 -18.35 -6.65 4.30
C ALA A 103 -18.36 -7.97 5.08
N ALA A 104 -18.16 -7.91 6.41
CA ALA A 104 -18.23 -9.09 7.27
C ALA A 104 -19.62 -9.71 7.28
N LEU A 105 -20.67 -8.90 7.35
CA LEU A 105 -22.05 -9.38 7.28
C LEU A 105 -22.34 -10.07 5.93
N GLY A 106 -21.90 -9.48 4.81
CA GLY A 106 -22.01 -10.08 3.48
C GLY A 106 -21.28 -11.42 3.36
N ALA A 107 -20.13 -11.56 4.03
CA ALA A 107 -19.39 -12.83 4.09
C ALA A 107 -20.12 -13.89 4.95
N ILE A 108 -20.59 -13.52 6.15
CA ILE A 108 -21.26 -14.45 7.07
C ILE A 108 -22.61 -14.92 6.50
N SER A 109 -23.36 -14.00 5.88
CA SER A 109 -24.64 -14.30 5.22
C SER A 109 -24.49 -15.06 3.90
N LYS A 110 -23.25 -15.32 3.44
CA LYS A 110 -22.92 -15.96 2.15
C LYS A 110 -23.53 -15.25 0.93
N VAL A 111 -23.90 -13.98 1.11
CA VAL A 111 -24.38 -13.11 0.04
C VAL A 111 -23.23 -12.74 -0.91
N VAL A 112 -22.00 -12.71 -0.38
CA VAL A 112 -20.78 -12.60 -1.20
C VAL A 112 -19.96 -13.87 -1.03
N VAL A 113 -19.68 -14.57 -2.14
CA VAL A 113 -18.87 -15.78 -2.15
C VAL A 113 -17.40 -15.38 -2.29
N TRP A 114 -16.79 -15.07 -1.17
CA TRP A 114 -15.33 -15.11 -1.06
C TRP A 114 -14.93 -16.58 -1.18
N GLY A 115 -14.15 -16.98 -2.18
CA GLY A 115 -13.63 -18.35 -2.24
C GLY A 115 -12.74 -18.69 -1.02
N ASN A 116 -11.73 -19.57 -1.17
CA ASN A 116 -10.75 -19.85 -0.09
C ASN A 116 -9.80 -18.66 0.24
N GLN A 117 -10.25 -17.41 0.06
CA GLN A 117 -9.47 -16.19 0.21
C GLN A 117 -10.16 -15.21 1.18
N PRO A 118 -10.32 -15.53 2.48
CA PRO A 118 -10.88 -14.58 3.47
C PRO A 118 -9.95 -13.38 3.75
N ARG A 119 -8.78 -13.34 3.10
CA ARG A 119 -7.72 -12.34 3.33
C ARG A 119 -7.61 -11.27 2.25
N VAL A 120 -8.47 -11.25 1.22
CA VAL A 120 -8.37 -10.30 0.09
C VAL A 120 -8.29 -8.86 0.58
N LEU A 121 -9.21 -8.43 1.45
CA LEU A 121 -9.24 -7.07 2.01
C LEU A 121 -7.98 -6.74 2.82
N LEU A 122 -7.50 -7.67 3.63
CA LEU A 122 -6.28 -7.50 4.44
C LEU A 122 -5.01 -7.48 3.58
N LEU A 123 -4.98 -8.26 2.50
CA LEU A 123 -3.86 -8.36 1.59
C LEU A 123 -3.73 -7.08 0.76
N GLN A 124 -4.84 -6.59 0.21
CA GLN A 124 -4.90 -5.32 -0.50
C GLN A 124 -4.40 -4.16 0.37
N ARG A 125 -4.94 -4.01 1.59
CA ARG A 125 -4.49 -2.97 2.52
C ARG A 125 -2.98 -3.04 2.77
N SER A 126 -2.48 -4.25 3.05
CA SER A 126 -1.04 -4.44 3.32
C SER A 126 -0.15 -4.16 2.11
N GLY A 127 -0.64 -4.45 0.90
CA GLY A 127 0.03 -4.13 -0.36
C GLY A 127 0.12 -2.63 -0.55
N PHE A 128 -1.02 -1.94 -0.47
CA PHE A 128 -1.11 -0.49 -0.64
C PHE A 128 -0.21 0.26 0.34
N GLU A 129 -0.27 -0.09 1.63
CA GLU A 129 0.58 0.54 2.66
C GLU A 129 2.07 0.37 2.37
N THR A 130 2.49 -0.79 1.87
CA THR A 130 3.93 -1.05 1.65
C THR A 130 4.42 -0.44 0.34
N VAL A 131 3.60 -0.40 -0.72
CA VAL A 131 4.00 0.30 -1.96
C VAL A 131 4.01 1.79 -1.72
N SER A 132 3.01 2.34 -1.04
CA SER A 132 3.01 3.75 -0.63
C SER A 132 4.22 4.07 0.26
N GLN A 133 4.45 3.28 1.32
CA GLN A 133 5.65 3.43 2.15
C GLN A 133 6.94 3.22 1.37
N GLY A 134 7.01 2.27 0.44
CA GLY A 134 8.18 2.04 -0.39
C GLY A 134 8.45 3.21 -1.31
N TYR A 135 7.43 3.67 -2.03
CA TYR A 135 7.49 4.82 -2.93
C TYR A 135 7.91 6.09 -2.18
N TYR A 136 7.38 6.34 -0.97
CA TYR A 136 7.72 7.55 -0.21
C TYR A 136 8.97 7.44 0.68
N LEU A 137 9.33 6.24 1.17
CA LEU A 137 10.48 6.05 2.07
C LEU A 137 11.76 5.62 1.34
N ILE A 138 11.67 5.00 0.16
CA ILE A 138 12.83 4.55 -0.63
C ILE A 138 13.30 5.67 -1.60
N ASP A 139 12.47 6.68 -1.87
CA ASP A 139 12.74 7.79 -2.81
C ASP A 139 13.67 8.91 -2.30
N ARG A 140 14.66 8.55 -1.47
CA ARG A 140 15.87 9.38 -1.31
C ARG A 140 17.11 8.77 -1.96
N GLU A 141 17.11 7.46 -2.24
CA GLU A 141 18.30 6.74 -2.71
C GLU A 141 18.19 6.29 -4.17
N LEU A 142 16.98 6.07 -4.70
CA LEU A 142 16.77 5.67 -6.10
C LEU A 142 16.62 6.86 -7.07
N ARG A 143 16.76 8.10 -6.58
CA ARG A 143 16.81 9.33 -7.37
C ARG A 143 18.18 9.56 -8.01
N GLN A 144 18.84 8.52 -8.48
CA GLN A 144 19.69 8.70 -9.65
C GLN A 144 18.84 8.27 -10.83
N PRO A 145 18.52 9.19 -11.76
CA PRO A 145 17.89 8.76 -13.00
C PRO A 145 18.79 7.68 -13.58
N SER A 146 18.21 6.53 -13.95
CA SER A 146 18.85 5.65 -14.93
C SER A 146 19.33 6.58 -16.03
N LYS A 147 20.65 6.70 -16.22
CA LYS A 147 21.21 7.51 -17.29
C LYS A 147 20.42 7.16 -18.53
N VAL A 148 19.71 8.16 -19.05
CA VAL A 148 19.19 8.15 -20.41
C VAL A 148 20.37 7.66 -21.24
N ALA A 149 20.18 6.53 -21.93
CA ALA A 149 21.10 6.11 -22.97
C ALA A 149 21.04 7.16 -24.08
N THR A 150 21.75 8.27 -23.90
CA THR A 150 22.24 9.05 -25.02
C THR A 150 23.45 8.28 -25.51
N SER A 151 23.22 7.39 -26.48
CA SER A 151 24.29 6.99 -27.38
C SER A 151 24.80 8.26 -28.06
N GLU A 152 26.00 8.67 -27.69
CA GLU A 152 26.85 9.46 -28.55
C GLU A 152 27.00 8.67 -29.86
N VAL A 153 26.51 9.24 -30.96
CA VAL A 153 27.11 9.00 -32.27
C VAL A 153 27.50 10.37 -32.77
N GLY A 154 28.76 10.70 -32.53
CA GLY A 154 29.42 11.78 -33.24
C GLY A 154 29.65 11.38 -34.69
N SER A 155 29.31 12.29 -35.60
CA SER A 155 30.13 12.72 -36.75
C SER A 155 29.59 14.07 -37.20
#